data_AF-A0A2V7FH71-F1
#
_entry.id   AF-A0A2V7FH71-F1
#
_cell.length_a   1.000
_cell.length_b   1.000
_cell.length_c   1.000
_cell.angle_alpha   90.00
_cell.angle_beta   90.00
_cell.angle_gamma   90.00
#
_symmetry.space_group_name_H-M   'P 1'
#
loop_
_entity.id
_entity.type
_entity.pdbx_description
1 polymer ?
#
loop_
_entity_poly.entity_id
_entity_poly.type
_entity_poly.pdbx_seq_one_letter_code
_entity_poly.pdbx_strand_id
1 'polypeptide(L)'
;MRGIVRALGLFVVGVAVAGAGCDADKQWMKVTESYTTAEFRRDYAECSKSGRLDDDCMRARGWVEVKPSKGDRAADSARPSQYSPPPRTTR
;
A
#
# COMPACT_ATOMS: atom_id res chain seq x y z
N MET A 1 13.35 5.93 -43.70
CA MET A 1 13.91 4.60 -43.37
C MET A 1 13.08 4.03 -42.23
N ARG A 2 12.41 2.89 -42.46
CA ARG A 2 11.60 2.18 -41.44
C ARG A 2 12.54 1.24 -40.69
N GLY A 3 12.67 1.42 -39.37
CA GLY A 3 13.41 0.53 -38.49
C GLY A 3 12.51 0.15 -37.31
N ILE A 4 11.76 -0.93 -37.47
CA ILE A 4 11.05 -1.61 -36.39
C ILE A 4 12.11 -2.37 -35.60
N VAL A 5 12.27 -2.06 -34.31
CA VAL A 5 12.97 -2.94 -33.37
C VAL A 5 11.97 -3.36 -32.31
N ARG A 6 11.35 -4.52 -32.53
CA ARG A 6 10.68 -5.31 -31.50
C ARG A 6 11.73 -6.23 -30.87
N ALA A 7 12.02 -6.04 -29.59
CA ALA A 7 12.67 -7.03 -28.74
C ALA A 7 11.85 -7.05 -27.43
N LEU A 8 10.86 -7.94 -27.29
CA LEU A 8 11.00 -9.28 -26.70
C LEU A 8 11.89 -9.30 -25.44
N GLY A 9 11.21 -9.14 -24.30
CA GLY A 9 11.39 -9.97 -23.11
C GLY A 9 12.70 -9.84 -22.34
N LEU A 10 12.65 -9.19 -21.18
CA LEU A 10 13.36 -9.61 -19.97
C LEU A 10 12.50 -9.24 -18.75
N PHE A 11 11.72 -10.23 -18.31
CA PHE A 11 10.88 -10.19 -17.12
C PHE A 11 11.80 -10.33 -15.89
N VAL A 12 12.37 -9.23 -15.41
CA VAL A 12 13.16 -9.22 -14.18
C VAL A 12 12.19 -9.08 -13.00
N VAL A 13 11.78 -10.21 -12.43
CA VAL A 13 11.01 -10.28 -11.19
C VAL A 13 11.94 -9.97 -10.02
N GLY A 14 12.11 -8.70 -9.73
CA GLY A 14 12.74 -8.23 -8.49
C GLY A 14 11.70 -8.23 -7.37
N VAL A 15 11.63 -9.31 -6.60
CA VAL A 15 10.86 -9.34 -5.34
C VAL A 15 11.63 -8.55 -4.29
N ALA A 16 11.34 -7.26 -4.17
CA ALA A 16 11.81 -6.45 -3.04
C ALA A 16 10.66 -6.28 -2.04
N VAL A 17 10.65 -7.14 -1.01
CA VAL A 17 9.77 -7.00 0.16
C VAL A 17 10.37 -5.90 1.04
N ALA A 18 9.89 -4.67 0.88
CA ALA A 18 10.32 -3.55 1.72
C ALA A 18 9.41 -3.44 2.96
N GLY A 19 9.93 -3.95 4.08
CA GLY A 19 9.78 -3.50 5.46
C GLY A 19 8.47 -2.85 5.92
N ALA A 20 7.74 -3.58 6.77
CA ALA A 20 6.77 -3.02 7.70
C ALA A 20 7.50 -2.26 8.82
N GLY A 21 7.39 -0.94 8.85
CA GLY A 21 7.84 -0.08 9.95
C GLY A 21 6.66 0.73 10.46
N CYS A 22 6.32 0.58 11.73
CA CYS A 22 5.26 1.36 12.40
C CYS A 22 5.70 2.81 12.66
N ASP A 23 5.91 3.58 11.59
CA ASP A 23 5.90 5.05 11.64
C ASP A 23 4.55 5.46 11.09
N ALA A 24 3.70 6.09 11.92
CA ALA A 24 2.31 6.48 11.62
C ALA A 24 2.02 6.51 10.11
N ASP A 25 1.51 5.38 9.59
CA ASP A 25 1.57 5.08 8.16
C ASP A 25 0.86 6.17 7.37
N LYS A 26 1.64 7.02 6.70
CA LYS A 26 1.11 8.01 5.76
C LYS A 26 0.35 7.24 4.69
N GLN A 27 -0.94 7.46 4.62
CA GLN A 27 -1.78 6.85 3.60
C GLN A 27 -1.72 7.72 2.35
N TRP A 28 -1.59 7.09 1.19
CA TRP A 28 -1.46 7.77 -0.09
C TRP A 28 -2.54 7.27 -1.04
N MET A 29 -3.17 8.19 -1.76
CA MET A 29 -4.21 7.87 -2.73
C MET A 29 -4.15 8.84 -3.90
N LYS A 30 -4.43 8.37 -5.12
CA LYS A 30 -4.77 9.27 -6.21
C LYS A 30 -6.26 9.57 -6.13
N VAL A 31 -6.62 10.82 -5.88
CA VAL A 31 -8.01 11.23 -5.66
C VAL A 31 -8.75 11.45 -6.99
N THR A 32 -8.02 11.80 -8.05
CA THR A 32 -8.57 12.22 -9.34
C THR A 32 -8.59 11.13 -10.40
N GLU A 33 -7.84 10.04 -10.20
CA GLU A 33 -7.68 8.97 -11.19
C GLU A 33 -7.71 7.60 -10.52
N SER A 34 -8.25 6.61 -11.26
CA SER A 34 -8.14 5.21 -10.88
C SER A 34 -6.69 4.77 -10.96
N TYR A 35 -6.23 4.02 -9.97
CA TYR A 35 -4.88 3.47 -9.93
C TYR A 35 -4.91 2.02 -9.49
N THR A 36 -3.87 1.29 -9.87
CA THR A 36 -3.66 -0.09 -9.47
C THR A 36 -2.67 -0.18 -8.31
N THR A 37 -2.77 -1.25 -7.54
CA THR A 37 -1.77 -1.57 -6.50
C THR A 37 -0.38 -1.77 -7.10
N ALA A 38 -0.27 -2.20 -8.35
CA ALA A 38 1.01 -2.34 -9.03
C ALA A 38 1.68 -0.98 -9.26
N GLU A 39 0.93 0.02 -9.70
CA GLU A 39 1.43 1.39 -9.87
C GLU A 39 1.82 2.02 -8.54
N PHE A 40 0.98 1.87 -7.51
CA PHE A 40 1.30 2.35 -6.17
C PHE A 40 2.64 1.78 -5.69
N ARG A 41 2.84 0.46 -5.80
CA ARG A 41 4.08 -0.19 -5.33
C ARG A 41 5.30 0.25 -6.13
N ARG A 42 5.17 0.42 -7.45
CA ARG A 42 6.25 0.93 -8.30
C ARG A 42 6.65 2.33 -7.87
N ASP A 43 5.68 3.24 -7.78
CA ASP A 43 5.92 4.63 -7.45
C ASP A 43 6.44 4.79 -6.02
N TYR A 44 5.90 4.03 -5.07
CA TYR A 44 6.38 3.99 -3.69
C TYR A 44 7.83 3.51 -3.61
N ALA A 45 8.20 2.46 -4.35
CA ALA A 45 9.57 1.95 -4.38
C ALA A 45 10.54 2.96 -5.02
N GLU A 46 10.12 3.61 -6.12
CA GLU A 46 10.92 4.63 -6.80
C GLU A 46 11.08 5.91 -5.95
N CYS A 47 10.07 6.25 -5.14
CA CYS A 47 10.10 7.39 -4.24
C CYS A 47 10.67 7.06 -2.85
N SER A 48 10.97 5.79 -2.55
CA SER A 48 11.62 5.41 -1.29
C SER A 48 13.14 5.54 -1.43
N LYS A 49 13.74 6.44 -0.65
CA LYS A 49 15.19 6.66 -0.61
C LYS A 49 15.69 6.45 0.80
N SER A 50 16.72 5.63 0.95
CA SER A 50 17.39 5.41 2.26
C SER A 50 16.44 4.98 3.38
N GLY A 51 15.39 4.22 3.03
CA GLY A 51 14.37 3.75 3.99
C GLY A 51 13.32 4.78 4.38
N ARG A 52 13.24 5.94 3.70
CA ARG A 52 12.18 6.94 3.88
C ARG A 52 11.49 7.23 2.55
N LEU A 53 10.17 7.38 2.62
CA LEU A 53 9.39 7.81 1.48
C LEU A 53 9.56 9.32 1.26
N ASP A 54 9.81 9.71 0.01
CA ASP A 54 9.93 11.10 -0.44
C ASP A 54 8.54 11.63 -0.82
N ASP A 55 7.98 12.49 0.03
CA ASP A 55 6.63 13.05 -0.12
C ASP A 55 6.48 13.88 -1.42
N ASP A 56 7.52 14.61 -1.83
CA ASP A 56 7.50 15.43 -3.04
C ASP A 56 7.52 14.56 -4.30
N CYS A 57 8.28 13.46 -4.28
CA CYS A 57 8.25 12.46 -5.35
C CYS A 57 6.86 11.82 -5.50
N MET A 58 6.21 11.48 -4.39
CA MET A 58 4.86 10.93 -4.41
C MET A 58 3.85 11.94 -4.98
N ARG A 59 3.91 13.21 -4.53
CA ARG A 59 3.04 14.29 -5.03
C ARG A 59 3.24 14.57 -6.52
N ALA A 60 4.49 14.56 -7.00
CA ALA A 60 4.80 14.74 -8.42
C ALA A 60 4.18 13.65 -9.32
N ARG A 61 3.91 12.47 -8.76
CA ARG A 61 3.25 11.34 -9.44
C ARG A 61 1.73 11.31 -9.26
N GLY A 62 1.17 12.34 -8.63
CA GLY A 62 -0.27 12.49 -8.40
C GLY A 62 -0.77 11.79 -7.14
N TRP A 63 0.12 11.27 -6.28
CA TRP A 63 -0.29 10.72 -4.98
C TRP A 63 -0.52 11.84 -3.98
N VAL A 64 -1.64 11.75 -3.27
CA VAL A 64 -2.02 12.69 -2.22
C VAL A 64 -2.01 11.97 -0.87
N GLU A 65 -1.38 12.61 0.12
CA GLU A 65 -1.41 12.14 1.50
C GLU A 65 -2.83 12.29 2.06
N VAL A 66 -3.45 11.17 2.41
CA VAL A 66 -4.74 11.11 3.08
C VAL A 66 -4.51 11.28 4.57
N LYS A 67 -4.91 12.43 5.10
CA LYS A 67 -4.97 12.61 6.54
C LYS A 67 -6.17 11.83 7.06
N PRO A 68 -6.00 10.90 8.02
CA PRO A 68 -7.16 10.29 8.66
C PRO A 68 -7.95 11.40 9.35
N SER A 69 -9.20 11.61 8.91
CA SER A 69 -10.13 12.48 9.61
C SER A 69 -10.29 11.96 11.03
N LYS A 70 -10.21 12.85 12.01
CA LYS A 70 -10.20 12.54 13.46
C LYS A 70 -11.45 11.77 13.97
N GLY A 71 -12.38 11.39 13.10
CA GLY A 71 -13.65 10.73 13.42
C GLY A 71 -13.81 9.29 12.95
N ASP A 72 -12.97 8.75 12.07
CA ASP A 72 -13.24 7.44 11.43
C ASP A 72 -12.66 6.23 12.18
N ARG A 73 -12.13 6.42 13.39
CA ARG A 73 -11.63 5.34 14.25
C ARG A 73 -12.42 5.15 15.55
N ALA A 74 -13.72 5.42 15.53
CA ALA A 74 -14.59 5.17 16.68
C ALA A 74 -15.93 4.53 16.26
N ALA A 75 -15.92 3.32 15.68
CA ALA A 75 -17.14 2.50 15.64
C ALA A 75 -16.89 1.00 15.44
N ASP A 76 -15.88 0.55 14.70
CA ASP A 76 -15.78 -0.87 14.28
C ASP A 76 -14.86 -1.76 15.14
N SER A 77 -14.56 -1.36 16.37
CA SER A 77 -13.89 -2.25 17.35
C SER A 77 -14.75 -2.65 18.54
N ALA A 78 -16.04 -2.29 18.53
CA ALA A 78 -17.03 -3.01 19.33
C ALA A 78 -17.43 -4.30 18.59
N ARG A 79 -16.48 -5.23 18.40
CA ARG A 79 -16.85 -6.61 18.12
C ARG A 79 -17.62 -7.08 19.35
N PRO A 80 -18.92 -7.43 19.29
CA PRO A 80 -19.56 -8.02 20.44
C PRO A 80 -18.80 -9.32 20.74
N SER A 81 -18.15 -9.37 21.89
CA SER A 81 -17.58 -10.58 22.43
C SER A 81 -18.73 -11.53 22.76
N GLN A 82 -19.16 -12.35 21.80
CA GLN A 82 -20.22 -13.35 21.98
C GLN A 82 -19.90 -14.63 21.19
N TYR A 83 -18.69 -15.17 21.31
CA TYR A 83 -18.48 -16.60 21.08
C TYR A 83 -17.69 -17.20 22.24
N SER A 84 -18.42 -17.82 23.17
CA SER A 84 -17.85 -18.70 24.20
C SER A 84 -18.12 -20.14 23.75
N PRO A 85 -17.11 -20.91 23.30
CA PRO A 85 -17.32 -22.31 22.96
C PRO A 85 -17.68 -23.11 24.23
N PRO A 86 -18.57 -24.12 24.14
CA PRO A 86 -18.97 -24.90 25.31
C PRO A 86 -17.79 -25.68 25.91
N PRO A 87 -17.77 -25.89 27.24
CA PRO A 87 -16.72 -26.69 27.87
C PRO A 87 -16.77 -28.12 27.32
N ARG A 88 -15.63 -28.58 26.82
CA ARG A 88 -15.46 -29.94 26.31
C ARG A 88 -15.49 -30.88 27.51
N THR A 89 -16.61 -31.57 27.73
CA THR A 89 -16.71 -32.62 28.75
C THR A 89 -15.94 -33.84 28.29
N THR A 90 -14.73 -34.03 28.82
CA THR A 90 -14.03 -35.30 28.72
C THR A 90 -14.59 -36.21 29.82
N ARG A 91 -15.11 -37.37 29.41
CA ARG A 91 -15.66 -38.42 30.28
C ARG A 91 -14.54 -39.18 30.98
#